data_AF-A0A6L7WG13-F1
#
_entry.id   AF-A0A6L7WG13-F1
#
_cell.length_a   1.000
_cell.length_b   1.000
_cell.length_c   1.000
_cell.angle_alpha   90.00
_cell.angle_beta   90.00
_cell.angle_gamma   90.00
#
_symmetry.space_group_name_H-M   'P 1'
#
loop_
_entity.id
_entity.type
_entity.pdbx_description
1 polymer ?
#
loop_
_entity_poly.entity_id
_entity_poly.type
_entity_poly.pdbx_seq_one_letter_code
_entity_poly.pdbx_strand_id
1 'polypeptide(L)'
;MAPSVEWPAHPQPVQPEAIRRAFNEGLYYERMLSGEIEARLRNDSHPERPVGDEPICTRSQMYSYWLNGVPVALVHQYTRPDGSIGASGRPDPKVLVLDDGSTLRPVSAGGL
;
A
#
# COMPACT_ATOMS: atom_id res chain seq x y z
N MET A 1 -13.57 -5.15 -12.80
CA MET A 1 -13.61 -4.01 -11.85
C MET A 1 -13.57 -4.59 -10.44
N ALA A 2 -12.52 -4.34 -9.67
CA ALA A 2 -12.53 -4.71 -8.25
C ALA A 2 -13.63 -3.91 -7.52
N PRO A 3 -14.44 -4.52 -6.64
CA PRO A 3 -15.51 -3.82 -5.94
C PRO A 3 -14.95 -2.62 -5.18
N SER A 4 -15.69 -1.51 -5.14
CA SER A 4 -15.30 -0.34 -4.32
C SER A 4 -15.09 -0.79 -2.88
N VAL A 5 -13.88 -0.57 -2.35
CA VAL A 5 -13.60 -0.84 -0.94
C VAL A 5 -14.17 0.33 -0.16
N GLU A 6 -15.14 0.05 0.71
CA GLU A 6 -15.60 1.00 1.71
C GLU A 6 -14.56 1.05 2.83
N TRP A 7 -13.82 2.16 2.90
CA TRP A 7 -12.86 2.39 3.96
C TRP A 7 -13.60 2.92 5.19
N PRO A 8 -13.26 2.44 6.39
CA PRO A 8 -13.87 2.97 7.61
C PRO A 8 -13.54 4.45 7.79
N ALA A 9 -14.56 5.25 8.14
CA ALA A 9 -14.46 6.65 8.56
C ALA A 9 -13.80 7.66 7.58
N HIS A 10 -13.78 8.93 8.01
CA HIS A 10 -13.10 10.02 7.31
C HIS A 10 -11.58 9.89 7.50
N PRO A 11 -10.78 9.70 6.42
CA PRO A 11 -9.35 9.53 6.55
C PRO A 11 -8.68 10.80 7.07
N GLN A 12 -7.89 10.66 8.13
CA GLN A 12 -7.06 11.71 8.69
C GLN A 12 -5.81 11.91 7.82
N PRO A 13 -5.58 13.12 7.29
CA PRO A 13 -4.35 13.44 6.57
C PRO A 13 -3.16 13.47 7.52
N VAL A 14 -2.13 12.68 7.24
CA VAL A 14 -0.88 12.61 8.02
C VAL A 14 0.34 12.75 7.11
N GLN A 15 1.51 12.99 7.70
CA GLN A 15 2.75 12.99 6.93
C GLN A 15 3.07 11.57 6.40
N PRO A 16 3.67 11.43 5.20
CA PRO A 16 4.04 10.13 4.63
C PRO A 16 4.87 9.25 5.58
N GLU A 17 5.78 9.84 6.35
CA GLU A 17 6.61 9.14 7.33
C GLU A 17 5.78 8.57 8.48
N ALA A 18 4.73 9.29 8.92
CA ALA A 18 3.90 8.86 10.03
C ALA A 18 3.08 7.62 9.66
N ILE A 19 2.48 7.58 8.47
CA ILE A 19 1.75 6.40 8.00
C ILE A 19 2.69 5.21 7.74
N ARG A 20 3.89 5.45 7.19
CA ARG A 20 4.91 4.39 7.02
C ARG A 20 5.36 3.84 8.36
N ARG A 21 5.57 4.69 9.36
CA ARG A 21 5.92 4.27 10.71
C ARG A 21 4.82 3.40 11.30
N ALA A 22 3.57 3.85 11.28
CA ALA A 22 2.43 3.08 11.78
C ALA A 22 2.27 1.72 11.06
N PHE A 23 2.47 1.70 9.74
CA PHE A 23 2.43 0.47 8.95
C PHE A 23 3.56 -0.51 9.31
N ASN A 24 4.78 -0.01 9.55
CA ASN A 24 5.89 -0.85 9.98
C ASN A 24 5.74 -1.33 11.43
N GLU A 25 5.26 -0.47 12.34
CA GLU A 25 5.03 -0.80 13.75
C GLU A 25 3.91 -1.86 13.90
N GLY A 26 2.88 -1.79 13.08
CA GLY A 26 1.81 -2.79 13.04
C GLY A 26 2.14 -4.07 12.26
N LEU A 27 3.38 -4.17 11.73
CA LEU A 27 3.89 -5.34 10.99
C LEU A 27 2.99 -5.77 9.82
N TYR A 28 2.32 -4.84 9.15
CA TYR A 28 1.29 -5.17 8.16
C TYR A 28 1.85 -5.95 6.95
N TYR A 29 3.09 -5.67 6.55
CA TYR A 29 3.73 -6.39 5.46
C TYR A 29 4.14 -7.81 5.88
N GLU A 30 4.73 -7.95 7.06
CA GLU A 30 5.14 -9.22 7.63
C GLU A 30 3.93 -10.12 7.91
N ARG A 31 2.83 -9.56 8.41
CA ARG A 31 1.55 -10.26 8.60
C ARG A 31 0.89 -10.66 7.28
N MET A 32 1.12 -9.89 6.22
CA MET A 32 0.72 -10.29 4.87
C MET A 32 1.56 -11.46 4.36
N LEU A 33 2.89 -11.41 4.55
CA LEU A 33 3.80 -12.49 4.18
C LEU A 33 3.52 -13.79 4.96
N SER A 34 3.08 -13.70 6.23
CA SER A 34 2.72 -14.86 7.04
C SER A 34 1.34 -15.46 6.69
N GLY A 35 0.56 -14.77 5.85
CA GLY A 35 -0.80 -15.16 5.47
C GLY A 35 -1.89 -14.78 6.48
N GLU A 36 -1.56 -14.02 7.53
CA GLU A 36 -2.56 -13.47 8.45
C GLU A 36 -3.41 -12.38 7.78
N ILE A 37 -2.76 -11.55 6.95
CA ILE A 37 -3.41 -10.52 6.14
C ILE A 37 -3.46 -10.99 4.68
N GLU A 38 -4.66 -10.96 4.09
CA GLU A 38 -4.87 -11.27 2.69
C GLU A 38 -4.59 -10.03 1.82
N ALA A 39 -3.69 -10.15 0.83
CA ALA A 39 -3.47 -9.11 -0.17
C ALA A 39 -4.33 -9.36 -1.42
N ARG A 40 -5.14 -8.37 -1.80
CA ARG A 40 -5.97 -8.40 -3.02
C ARG A 40 -5.51 -7.34 -4.01
N LEU A 41 -5.12 -7.78 -5.21
CA LEU A 41 -4.69 -6.88 -6.29
C LEU A 41 -5.87 -6.03 -6.77
N ARG A 42 -5.69 -4.70 -6.74
CA ARG A 42 -6.67 -3.69 -7.12
C ARG A 42 -6.40 -3.12 -8.50
N ASN A 43 -5.12 -2.81 -8.75
CA ASN A 43 -4.65 -2.26 -10.01
C ASN A 43 -3.28 -2.82 -10.30
N ASP A 44 -3.00 -3.06 -11.58
CA ASP A 44 -1.73 -3.57 -12.05
C ASP A 44 -1.44 -2.96 -13.42
N SER A 45 -0.53 -2.00 -13.45
CA SER A 45 -0.19 -1.27 -14.67
C SER A 45 1.30 -1.36 -14.96
N HIS A 46 1.62 -1.49 -16.24
CA HIS A 46 2.97 -1.27 -16.72
C HIS A 46 3.16 0.25 -16.91
N PRO A 47 4.10 0.89 -16.20
CA PRO A 47 4.34 2.32 -16.34
C PRO A 47 4.87 2.60 -17.75
N GLU A 48 4.27 3.58 -18.44
CA GLU A 48 4.62 3.94 -19.83
C GLU A 48 6.08 4.35 -20.01
N ARG A 49 6.72 4.78 -18.92
CA ARG A 49 8.15 5.14 -18.86
C ARG A 49 8.82 4.35 -17.73
N PRO A 50 10.12 4.02 -17.87
CA PRO A 50 10.90 3.49 -16.76
C PRO A 50 10.77 4.35 -15.52
N VAL A 51 10.57 3.73 -14.37
CA VAL A 51 10.45 4.41 -13.07
C VAL A 51 11.84 4.52 -12.46
N GLY A 52 12.51 5.66 -12.61
CA GLY A 52 13.90 5.82 -12.18
C GLY A 52 14.83 4.81 -12.86
N ASP A 53 15.66 4.13 -12.06
CA ASP A 53 16.60 3.09 -12.53
C ASP A 53 16.01 1.67 -12.49
N GLU A 54 14.68 1.54 -12.37
CA GLU A 54 14.04 0.22 -12.30
C GLU A 54 14.11 -0.54 -13.63
N PRO A 55 14.24 -1.88 -13.60
CA PRO A 55 14.25 -2.70 -14.80
C PRO A 55 13.01 -2.48 -15.68
N ILE A 56 13.20 -2.62 -17.00
CA ILE A 56 12.08 -2.65 -17.95
C ILE A 56 11.11 -3.75 -17.54
N CYS A 57 9.80 -3.49 -17.68
CA CYS A 57 8.72 -4.37 -17.23
C CYS A 57 8.48 -4.45 -15.72
N THR A 58 9.08 -3.54 -14.94
CA THR A 58 8.61 -3.27 -13.56
C THR A 58 7.16 -2.80 -13.59
N ARG A 59 6.30 -3.41 -12.78
CA ARG A 59 4.86 -3.14 -12.73
C ARG A 59 4.49 -2.32 -11.51
N SER A 60 3.61 -1.35 -11.69
CA SER A 60 3.00 -0.54 -10.63
C SER A 60 1.73 -1.23 -10.15
N GLN A 61 1.73 -1.68 -8.90
CA GLN A 61 0.64 -2.49 -8.34
C GLN A 61 0.03 -1.83 -7.10
N MET A 62 -1.29 -1.80 -7.06
CA MET A 62 -2.06 -1.43 -5.88
C MET A 62 -2.67 -2.68 -5.27
N TYR A 63 -2.45 -2.91 -3.98
CA TYR A 63 -3.07 -3.98 -3.20
C TYR A 63 -3.95 -3.41 -2.10
N SER A 64 -5.11 -4.00 -1.86
CA SER A 64 -5.81 -3.85 -0.58
C SER A 64 -5.49 -5.02 0.32
N TYR A 65 -5.11 -4.74 1.55
CA TYR A 65 -4.82 -5.70 2.60
C TYR A 65 -6.05 -5.90 3.46
N TRP A 66 -6.39 -7.15 3.77
CA TRP A 66 -7.60 -7.54 4.47
C TRP A 66 -7.28 -8.42 5.66
N LEU A 67 -7.86 -8.10 6.80
CA LEU A 67 -7.81 -8.92 7.99
C LEU A 67 -9.24 -9.31 8.36
N ASN A 68 -9.52 -10.61 8.41
CA ASN A 68 -10.86 -11.13 8.74
C ASN A 68 -12.00 -10.51 7.92
N GLY A 69 -11.76 -10.24 6.63
CA GLY A 69 -12.75 -9.64 5.73
C GLY A 69 -12.92 -8.12 5.85
N VAL A 70 -12.14 -7.45 6.70
CA VAL A 70 -12.11 -5.98 6.85
C VAL A 70 -10.87 -5.42 6.15
N PRO A 71 -10.99 -4.37 5.33
CA PRO A 71 -9.84 -3.75 4.69
C PRO A 71 -9.03 -2.93 5.71
N VAL A 72 -7.73 -3.21 5.82
CA VAL A 72 -6.85 -2.61 6.84
C VAL A 72 -5.74 -1.74 6.26
N ALA A 73 -5.36 -1.94 4.99
CA ALA A 73 -4.44 -1.04 4.31
C ALA A 73 -4.66 -1.01 2.80
N LEU A 74 -4.35 0.13 2.18
CA LEU A 74 -4.18 0.26 0.74
C LEU A 74 -2.71 0.53 0.48
N VAL A 75 -2.09 -0.29 -0.35
CA VAL A 75 -0.64 -0.34 -0.50
C VAL A 75 -0.26 -0.23 -1.97
N HIS A 76 0.71 0.62 -2.27
CA HIS A 76 1.34 0.71 -3.58
C HIS A 76 2.70 0.01 -3.54
N GLN A 77 3.02 -0.78 -4.56
CA GLN A 77 4.35 -1.35 -4.71
C GLN A 77 4.76 -1.39 -6.19
N TYR A 78 6.07 -1.37 -6.42
CA TYR A 78 6.64 -1.75 -7.70
C TYR A 78 7.08 -3.20 -7.65
N THR A 79 6.69 -4.00 -8.62
CA THR A 79 7.09 -5.41 -8.73
C THR A 79 7.95 -5.58 -9.97
N ARG A 80 9.21 -5.98 -9.78
CA ARG A 80 10.18 -6.22 -10.85
C ARG A 80 9.83 -7.51 -11.62
N PRO A 81 10.40 -7.71 -12.82
CA PRO A 81 10.13 -8.92 -13.62
C PRO A 81 10.49 -10.24 -12.92
N ASP A 82 11.46 -10.21 -12.00
CA ASP A 82 11.86 -11.36 -11.20
C ASP A 82 10.95 -11.61 -9.98
N GLY A 83 9.91 -10.79 -9.79
CA GLY A 83 8.96 -10.88 -8.68
C GLY A 83 9.39 -10.15 -7.42
N SER A 84 10.59 -9.55 -7.39
CA SER A 84 11.05 -8.76 -6.25
C SER A 84 10.38 -7.38 -6.18
N ILE A 85 10.34 -6.78 -4.99
CA ILE A 85 9.80 -5.41 -4.82
C ILE A 85 10.87 -4.40 -5.25
N GLY A 86 10.52 -3.54 -6.20
CA GLY A 86 11.34 -2.44 -6.69
C GLY A 86 11.34 -1.21 -5.76
N ALA A 87 11.99 -0.14 -6.20
CA ALA A 87 12.19 1.10 -5.45
C ALA A 87 12.88 0.88 -4.09
N SER A 88 12.19 1.18 -2.98
CA SER A 88 12.73 1.06 -1.62
C SER A 88 12.81 -0.39 -1.11
N GLY A 89 12.36 -1.37 -1.91
CA GLY A 89 12.24 -2.77 -1.50
C GLY A 89 11.14 -3.01 -0.47
N ARG A 90 10.27 -2.01 -0.22
CA ARG A 90 9.15 -2.11 0.70
C ARG A 90 7.86 -1.54 0.08
N PRO A 91 6.69 -2.08 0.45
CA PRO A 91 5.43 -1.48 0.03
C PRO A 91 5.20 -0.09 0.65
N ASP A 92 4.55 0.81 -0.09
CA ASP A 92 4.23 2.17 0.35
C ASP A 92 2.72 2.28 0.70
N PRO A 93 2.38 2.47 1.99
CA PRO A 93 0.99 2.57 2.42
C PRO A 93 0.37 3.90 1.96
N LYS A 94 -0.75 3.81 1.25
CA LYS A 94 -1.58 4.94 0.77
C LYS A 94 -2.81 5.18 1.63
N VAL A 95 -3.27 4.16 2.35
CA VAL A 95 -4.30 4.25 3.40
C VAL A 95 -3.97 3.20 4.46
N LEU A 96 -4.19 3.51 5.73
CA LEU A 96 -4.03 2.57 6.84
C LEU A 96 -5.20 2.70 7.80
N VAL A 97 -5.81 1.59 8.20
CA VAL A 97 -6.83 1.54 9.25
C VAL A 97 -6.17 0.95 10.49
N LEU A 98 -6.20 1.70 11.58
CA LEU A 98 -5.69 1.29 12.88
C LEU A 98 -6.75 0.50 13.67
N ASP A 99 -6.31 -0.22 14.71
CA ASP A 99 -7.19 -1.05 15.54
C ASP A 99 -8.25 -0.24 16.30
N ASP A 100 -8.02 1.05 16.53
CA ASP A 100 -8.98 1.98 17.13
C ASP A 100 -10.05 2.48 16.14
N GLY A 101 -10.01 2.01 14.89
CA GLY A 101 -10.93 2.39 13.81
C GLY A 101 -10.54 3.68 13.09
N SER A 102 -9.46 4.34 13.48
CA SER A 102 -8.94 5.52 12.79
C SER A 102 -8.34 5.15 11.45
N THR A 103 -8.65 5.95 10.42
CA THR A 103 -8.07 5.79 9.08
C THR A 103 -7.07 6.90 8.80
N LEU A 104 -5.85 6.54 8.43
CA LEU A 104 -4.77 7.45 8.06
C LEU A 104 -4.61 7.49 6.54
N ARG A 105 -4.32 8.67 5.99
CA ARG A 105 -3.95 8.87 4.59
C ARG A 105 -2.80 9.86 4.50
N PRO A 106 -1.76 9.62 3.69
CA PRO A 106 -0.71 10.61 3.52
C PRO A 106 -1.27 11.86 2.85
N VAL A 107 -0.84 13.04 3.31
CA VAL A 107 -0.98 14.26 2.53
C VAL A 107 -0.24 14.10 1.21
N SER A 108 -0.80 14.62 0.11
CA SER A 108 -0.08 14.69 -1.16
C SER A 108 1.21 15.48 -0.93
N ALA A 109 2.35 14.95 -1.40
CA ALA A 109 3.61 15.67 -1.37
C ALA A 109 3.52 16.91 -2.28
N GLY A 110 3.03 18.02 -1.74
CA GLY A 110 2.79 19.27 -2.46
C GLY A 110 1.97 20.25 -1.64
N GLY A 111 2.65 21.17 -0.94
CA GLY A 111 2.03 22.32 -0.27
C GLY A 111 2.68 22.71 1.05
N LEU A 112 3.93 23.20 1.00
CA LEU A 112 4.38 24.30 1.85
C LEU A 112 4.41 25.56 0.97
#